data_AF-A0A534YUK7-F1
#
_entry.id   AF-A0A534YUK7-F1
#
_cell.length_a   1.000
_cell.length_b   1.000
_cell.length_c   1.000
_cell.angle_alpha   90.00
_cell.angle_beta   90.00
_cell.angle_gamma   90.00
#
_symmetry.space_group_name_H-M   'P 1'
#
loop_
_entity.id
_entity.type
_entity.pdbx_description
1 polymer ?
#
loop_
_entity_poly.entity_id
_entity_poly.type
_entity_poly.pdbx_seq_one_letter_code
_entity_poly.pdbx_strand_id
1 'polypeptide(L)'
;MRSCGIAFLLALTTLCACKRSEDQAAKARIFSPDDSTSASADAKDPIDATRLADDPKFAGRILRMQQAEVAARLGPHRAETRVQFAWFRGPGLPDGGSDVTLSEQSALAQGPNEDFLVREENDRNQGFELIRAKGEVYVRGLFGPFRKRRTDRTEPERVRELAMGSVPTFDRLARGLKLKLAGEATVEGRRVVRYQVVGGGTRTEETDLRELPPIQYPQGADGKKGPDPDTARRLELWTKEEPTQLSGTVIVDKQSAVAIGADLHPPRASHTR
;
A
#
# COMPACT_ATOMS: atom_id res chain seq x y z
N MET A 1 -37.09 -31.91 55.44
CA MET A 1 -36.03 -30.89 55.32
C MET A 1 -34.99 -31.39 54.32
N ARG A 2 -35.16 -31.10 53.02
CA ARG A 2 -34.24 -31.48 51.94
C ARG A 2 -34.17 -30.32 50.96
N SER A 3 -33.46 -29.26 51.35
CA SER A 3 -33.38 -28.01 50.57
C SER A 3 -32.01 -27.34 50.76
N CYS A 4 -30.91 -28.10 50.69
CA CYS A 4 -29.56 -27.52 50.84
C CYS A 4 -28.56 -27.92 49.75
N GLY A 5 -28.91 -28.84 48.84
CA GLY A 5 -27.97 -29.35 47.82
C GLY A 5 -28.02 -28.66 46.45
N ILE A 6 -29.13 -27.99 46.10
CA ILE A 6 -29.36 -27.52 44.71
C ILE A 6 -28.87 -26.07 44.52
N ALA A 7 -28.81 -25.27 45.58
CA ALA A 7 -28.40 -23.86 45.49
C ALA A 7 -26.88 -23.68 45.25
N PHE A 8 -26.04 -24.64 45.64
CA PHE A 8 -24.58 -24.52 45.49
C PHE A 8 -24.09 -24.91 44.09
N LEU A 9 -24.80 -25.80 43.40
CA LEU A 9 -24.45 -26.28 42.05
C LEU A 9 -24.83 -25.28 40.94
N LEU A 10 -25.82 -24.42 41.16
CA LEU A 10 -26.21 -23.35 40.20
C LEU A 10 -25.34 -22.09 40.30
N ALA A 11 -24.64 -21.89 41.43
CA ALA A 11 -23.76 -20.74 41.63
C ALA A 11 -22.34 -20.94 41.03
N LEU A 12 -21.93 -22.19 40.78
CA LEU A 12 -20.64 -22.47 40.12
C LEU A 12 -20.73 -22.46 38.58
N THR A 13 -21.91 -22.62 37.99
CA THR A 13 -22.08 -22.64 36.53
C THR A 13 -22.17 -21.24 35.90
N THR A 14 -22.39 -20.19 36.69
CA THR A 14 -22.50 -18.79 36.22
C THR A 14 -21.18 -18.02 36.21
N LEU A 15 -20.10 -18.57 36.78
CA LEU A 15 -18.76 -17.93 36.76
C LEU A 15 -17.86 -18.39 35.60
N CYS A 16 -18.21 -19.46 34.89
CA CYS A 16 -17.48 -19.93 33.72
C CYS A 16 -18.11 -19.53 32.37
N ALA A 17 -19.29 -18.91 32.39
CA ALA A 17 -19.98 -18.43 31.19
C ALA A 17 -19.83 -16.90 31.07
N CYS A 18 -18.67 -16.40 30.61
CA CYS A 18 -18.49 -15.10 29.93
C CYS A 18 -17.01 -14.67 29.78
N LYS A 19 -16.10 -15.57 29.39
CA LYS A 19 -14.84 -15.16 28.76
C LYS A 19 -14.60 -16.06 27.54
N ARG A 20 -15.24 -15.72 26.42
CA ARG A 20 -14.92 -16.35 25.14
C ARG A 20 -13.46 -16.05 24.83
N SER A 21 -12.68 -17.08 24.53
CA SER A 21 -11.27 -16.96 24.12
C SER A 21 -11.11 -16.01 22.92
N GLU A 22 -12.11 -15.97 22.04
CA GLU A 22 -12.21 -15.04 20.91
C GLU A 22 -12.27 -13.57 21.36
N ASP A 23 -13.01 -13.27 22.43
CA ASP A 23 -13.12 -11.91 22.99
C ASP A 23 -11.82 -11.47 23.65
N GLN A 24 -11.10 -12.40 24.28
CA GLN A 24 -9.76 -12.14 24.82
C GLN A 24 -8.72 -11.98 23.71
N ALA A 25 -8.79 -12.77 22.64
CA ALA A 25 -7.90 -12.62 21.48
C ALA A 25 -8.18 -11.32 20.72
N ALA A 26 -9.44 -10.92 20.59
CA ALA A 26 -9.83 -9.63 20.01
C ALA A 26 -9.39 -8.45 20.89
N LYS A 27 -9.59 -8.53 22.21
CA LYS A 27 -9.08 -7.52 23.15
C LYS A 27 -7.56 -7.47 23.16
N ALA A 28 -6.87 -8.60 23.08
CA ALA A 28 -5.41 -8.62 22.97
C ALA A 28 -4.94 -7.90 21.69
N ARG A 29 -5.64 -8.06 20.55
CA ARG A 29 -5.32 -7.30 19.33
C ARG A 29 -5.58 -5.80 19.46
N ILE A 30 -6.62 -5.40 20.19
CA ILE A 30 -7.01 -3.98 20.36
C ILE A 30 -6.14 -3.27 21.41
N PHE A 31 -5.68 -3.99 22.45
CA PHE A 31 -4.95 -3.42 23.59
C PHE A 31 -3.48 -3.84 23.66
N SER A 32 -2.95 -4.49 22.61
CA SER A 32 -1.50 -4.72 22.52
C SER A 32 -0.77 -3.39 22.32
N PRO A 33 0.42 -3.22 22.91
CA PRO A 33 1.26 -2.06 22.65
C PRO A 33 1.55 -1.95 21.15
N ASP A 34 1.61 -0.70 20.67
CA ASP A 34 1.80 -0.34 19.26
C ASP A 34 2.88 -1.16 18.54
N ASP A 35 2.64 -1.45 17.25
CA ASP A 35 3.49 -2.22 16.33
C ASP A 35 4.90 -1.63 16.08
N SER A 36 5.29 -0.56 16.77
CA SER A 36 6.65 0.00 16.67
C SER A 36 7.74 -1.01 17.06
N THR A 37 7.41 -1.98 17.93
CA THR A 37 8.32 -3.06 18.30
C THR A 37 8.48 -4.12 17.20
N SER A 38 7.45 -4.40 16.39
CA SER A 38 7.52 -5.43 15.34
C SER A 38 8.36 -4.96 14.14
N ALA A 39 8.26 -3.69 13.75
CA ALA A 39 9.10 -3.10 12.70
C ALA A 39 10.62 -3.16 13.00
N SER A 40 11.00 -3.01 14.27
CA SER A 40 12.41 -3.15 14.70
C SER A 40 12.89 -4.60 14.74
N ALA A 41 12.00 -5.56 14.95
CA ALA A 41 12.33 -6.99 14.91
C ALA A 41 12.57 -7.44 13.46
N ASP A 42 11.63 -7.16 12.55
CA ASP A 42 11.74 -7.50 11.12
C ASP A 42 13.01 -6.91 10.50
N ALA A 43 13.40 -5.68 10.88
CA ALA A 43 14.58 -5.00 10.38
C ALA A 43 15.90 -5.74 10.66
N LYS A 44 15.96 -6.61 11.67
CA LYS A 44 17.17 -7.36 12.05
C LYS A 44 17.38 -8.60 11.19
N ASP A 45 16.33 -9.10 10.54
CA ASP A 45 16.45 -10.28 9.72
C ASP A 45 17.26 -9.95 8.46
N PRO A 46 18.35 -10.71 8.18
CA PRO A 46 19.15 -10.52 6.99
C PRO A 46 18.35 -10.93 5.76
N ILE A 47 18.33 -10.06 4.76
CA ILE A 47 17.58 -10.26 3.52
C ILE A 47 18.56 -10.26 2.35
N ASP A 48 18.53 -11.31 1.54
CA ASP A 48 19.33 -11.38 0.32
C ASP A 48 18.67 -10.61 -0.82
N ALA A 49 19.13 -9.38 -1.05
CA ALA A 49 18.67 -8.49 -2.10
C ALA A 49 18.97 -8.99 -3.53
N THR A 50 19.67 -10.11 -3.74
CA THR A 50 19.93 -10.67 -5.09
C THR A 50 18.84 -11.61 -5.60
N ARG A 51 17.90 -12.00 -4.74
CA ARG A 51 16.88 -13.04 -5.01
C ARG A 51 15.52 -12.49 -5.42
N LEU A 52 15.36 -11.18 -5.58
CA LEU A 52 14.05 -10.57 -5.88
C LEU A 52 13.51 -11.00 -7.25
N ALA A 53 14.38 -11.37 -8.20
CA ALA A 53 13.93 -11.85 -9.51
C ALA A 53 13.35 -13.28 -9.46
N ASP A 54 13.71 -14.07 -8.44
CA ASP A 54 13.42 -15.50 -8.40
C ASP A 54 12.08 -15.82 -7.72
N ASP A 55 11.65 -14.97 -6.79
CA ASP A 55 10.41 -15.16 -6.01
C ASP A 55 9.55 -13.88 -6.01
N PRO A 56 8.42 -13.87 -6.74
CA PRO A 56 7.51 -12.73 -6.79
C PRO A 56 6.90 -12.36 -5.43
N LYS A 57 6.68 -13.32 -4.53
CA LYS A 57 6.14 -13.03 -3.19
C LYS A 57 7.18 -12.32 -2.35
N PHE A 58 8.42 -12.80 -2.42
CA PHE A 58 9.56 -12.16 -1.79
C PHE A 58 9.80 -10.74 -2.35
N ALA A 59 9.78 -10.58 -3.67
CA ALA A 59 9.84 -9.27 -4.32
C ALA A 59 8.75 -8.33 -3.79
N GLY A 60 7.50 -8.80 -3.70
CA GLY A 60 6.40 -8.04 -3.15
C GLY A 60 6.61 -7.60 -1.69
N ARG A 61 7.19 -8.45 -0.83
CA ARG A 61 7.52 -8.08 0.57
C ARG A 61 8.56 -6.96 0.64
N ILE A 62 9.54 -6.96 -0.25
CA ILE A 62 10.59 -5.94 -0.30
C ILE A 62 10.07 -4.64 -0.91
N LEU A 63 9.39 -4.71 -2.05
CA LEU A 63 8.86 -3.54 -2.75
C LEU A 63 7.73 -2.83 -1.98
N ARG A 64 7.06 -3.56 -1.06
CA ARG A 64 5.99 -3.05 -0.20
C ARG A 64 6.42 -2.90 1.26
N MET A 65 7.72 -2.81 1.51
CA MET A 65 8.26 -2.62 2.87
C MET A 65 7.71 -1.34 3.49
N GLN A 66 7.22 -1.43 4.73
CA GLN A 66 6.66 -0.29 5.46
C GLN A 66 7.75 0.70 5.87
N GLN A 67 7.42 1.99 5.95
CA GLN A 67 8.40 3.03 6.26
C GLN A 67 9.01 2.91 7.66
N ALA A 68 8.29 2.30 8.61
CA ALA A 68 8.86 2.00 9.93
C ALA A 68 10.06 1.04 9.83
N GLU A 69 9.94 -0.02 9.03
CA GLU A 69 11.03 -0.97 8.81
C GLU A 69 12.15 -0.34 7.96
N VAL A 70 11.79 0.44 6.92
CA VAL A 70 12.77 1.19 6.12
C VAL A 70 13.62 2.10 7.01
N ALA A 71 12.99 2.84 7.94
CA ALA A 71 13.69 3.69 8.89
C ALA A 71 14.60 2.88 9.84
N ALA A 72 14.15 1.73 10.33
CA ALA A 72 14.94 0.86 11.18
C ALA A 72 16.16 0.25 10.45
N ARG A 73 16.02 -0.03 9.15
CA ARG A 73 17.07 -0.62 8.32
C ARG A 73 18.05 0.41 7.74
N LEU A 74 17.58 1.59 7.34
CA LEU A 74 18.41 2.64 6.74
C LEU A 74 18.95 3.66 7.75
N GLY A 75 18.27 3.82 8.89
CA GLY A 75 18.48 4.96 9.78
C GLY A 75 17.91 6.26 9.20
N PRO A 76 18.36 7.43 9.71
CA PRO A 76 17.95 8.73 9.20
C PRO A 76 18.29 8.91 7.71
N HIS A 77 17.32 9.34 6.92
CA HIS A 77 17.48 9.47 5.46
C HIS A 77 16.51 10.50 4.89
N ARG A 78 16.72 10.84 3.61
CA ARG A 78 15.78 11.62 2.80
C ARG A 78 15.32 10.79 1.63
N ALA A 79 14.06 10.93 1.27
CA ALA A 79 13.46 10.28 0.13
C ALA A 79 12.53 11.26 -0.60
N GLU A 80 12.49 11.15 -1.91
CA GLU A 80 11.64 11.97 -2.78
C GLU A 80 10.95 11.05 -3.78
N THR A 81 9.67 11.31 -4.02
CA THR A 81 8.88 10.63 -5.03
C THR A 81 8.21 11.66 -5.92
N ARG A 82 8.13 11.33 -7.21
CA ARG A 82 7.33 12.08 -8.18
C ARG A 82 6.48 11.08 -8.94
N VAL A 83 5.18 11.37 -9.01
CA VAL A 83 4.24 10.57 -9.79
C VAL A 83 3.54 11.50 -10.76
N GLN A 84 3.50 11.10 -12.02
CA GLN A 84 2.80 11.84 -13.06
C GLN A 84 1.74 10.94 -13.69
N PHE A 85 0.52 11.45 -13.74
CA PHE A 85 -0.61 10.86 -14.41
C PHE A 85 -0.99 11.71 -15.62
N ALA A 86 -1.30 11.04 -16.72
CA ALA A 86 -1.82 11.67 -17.92
C ALA A 86 -2.92 10.78 -18.49
N TRP A 87 -4.08 11.37 -18.79
CA TRP A 87 -5.18 10.67 -19.45
C TRP A 87 -5.96 11.61 -20.35
N PHE A 88 -6.60 11.04 -21.38
CA PHE A 88 -7.46 11.77 -22.28
C PHE A 88 -8.92 11.61 -21.85
N ARG A 89 -9.62 12.73 -21.66
CA ARG A 89 -11.08 12.71 -21.52
C ARG A 89 -11.65 12.57 -22.93
N GLY A 90 -12.33 11.45 -23.17
CA GLY A 90 -12.72 10.99 -24.51
C GLY A 90 -13.50 12.00 -25.37
N PRO A 91 -13.62 11.72 -26.68
CA PRO A 91 -14.13 12.68 -27.66
C PRO A 91 -15.65 12.95 -27.55
N GLY A 92 -16.38 12.16 -26.74
CA GLY A 92 -17.81 12.31 -26.54
C GLY A 92 -18.21 13.43 -25.57
N LEU A 93 -17.24 14.21 -25.06
CA LEU A 93 -17.52 15.38 -24.25
C LEU A 93 -17.87 16.60 -25.12
N PRO A 94 -18.63 17.59 -24.60
CA PRO A 94 -19.01 18.78 -25.35
C PRO A 94 -17.82 19.61 -25.89
N ASP A 95 -16.64 19.47 -25.29
CA ASP A 95 -15.39 20.13 -25.68
C ASP A 95 -14.58 19.35 -26.74
N GLY A 96 -15.09 18.21 -27.23
CA GLY A 96 -14.37 17.34 -28.18
C GLY A 96 -13.29 16.48 -27.52
N GLY A 97 -13.26 16.45 -26.18
CA GLY A 97 -12.25 15.77 -25.38
C GLY A 97 -11.06 16.66 -25.04
N SER A 98 -10.35 16.30 -23.98
CA SER A 98 -9.21 17.08 -23.49
C SER A 98 -8.21 16.23 -22.72
N ASP A 99 -6.93 16.53 -22.90
CA ASP A 99 -5.85 15.96 -22.12
C ASP A 99 -5.87 16.51 -20.69
N VAL A 100 -5.76 15.62 -19.73
CA VAL A 100 -5.65 15.94 -18.31
C VAL A 100 -4.36 15.35 -17.79
N THR A 101 -3.54 16.21 -17.18
CA THR A 101 -2.34 15.82 -16.48
C THR A 101 -2.46 16.17 -15.00
N LEU A 102 -1.87 15.34 -14.16
CA LEU A 102 -1.69 15.59 -12.74
C LEU A 102 -0.29 15.12 -12.36
N SER A 103 0.52 16.00 -11.78
CA SER A 103 1.78 15.62 -11.13
C SER A 103 1.69 15.83 -9.64
N GLU A 104 2.13 14.82 -8.89
CA GLU A 104 2.28 14.86 -7.43
C GLU A 104 3.75 14.63 -7.07
N GLN A 105 4.21 15.34 -6.05
CA GLN A 105 5.54 15.23 -5.50
C GLN A 105 5.44 15.10 -3.99
N SER A 106 6.17 14.13 -3.44
CA SER A 106 6.25 13.92 -2.01
C SER A 106 7.71 13.84 -1.59
N ALA A 107 8.03 14.49 -0.47
CA ALA A 107 9.35 14.43 0.15
C ALA A 107 9.20 13.95 1.60
N LEU A 108 10.08 13.04 2.00
CA LEU A 108 10.22 12.54 3.35
C LEU A 108 11.62 12.85 3.86
N ALA A 109 11.70 13.49 5.03
CA ALA A 109 12.92 13.54 5.83
C ALA A 109 12.69 12.70 7.08
N GLN A 110 13.28 11.51 7.13
CA GLN A 110 13.22 10.60 8.27
C GLN A 110 14.36 10.94 9.24
N GLY A 111 13.99 11.32 10.46
CA GLY A 111 14.89 11.55 11.58
C GLY A 111 15.05 10.32 12.49
N PRO A 112 15.85 10.44 13.56
CA PRO A 112 15.93 9.43 14.61
C PRO A 112 14.62 9.37 15.42
N ASN A 113 14.43 8.30 16.19
CA ASN A 113 13.33 8.16 17.17
C ASN A 113 11.92 8.40 16.59
N GLU A 114 11.66 7.93 15.37
CA GLU A 114 10.39 8.11 14.64
C GLU A 114 10.02 9.57 14.31
N ASP A 115 10.92 10.54 14.51
CA ASP A 115 10.69 11.90 14.03
C ASP A 115 10.74 11.93 12.50
N PHE A 116 9.84 12.65 11.86
CA PHE A 116 9.89 12.85 10.41
C PHE A 116 9.15 14.10 9.95
N LEU A 117 9.51 14.56 8.76
CA LEU A 117 8.80 15.58 8.00
C LEU A 117 8.34 14.99 6.68
N VAL A 118 7.06 15.17 6.37
CA VAL A 118 6.47 14.91 5.05
C VAL A 118 6.05 16.23 4.43
N ARG A 119 6.39 16.42 3.16
CA ARG A 119 5.84 17.47 2.30
C ARG A 119 5.19 16.82 1.10
N GLU A 120 3.95 17.19 0.81
CA GLU A 120 3.23 16.77 -0.39
C GLU A 120 2.77 18.01 -1.16
N GLU A 121 2.94 18.00 -2.48
CA GLU A 121 2.60 19.09 -3.38
C GLU A 121 2.20 18.55 -4.75
N ASN A 122 1.24 19.19 -5.41
CA ASN A 122 0.88 18.91 -6.79
C ASN A 122 1.17 20.08 -7.74
N ASP A 123 1.01 19.85 -9.03
CA ASP A 123 1.20 20.84 -10.11
C ASP A 123 0.26 22.05 -10.07
N ARG A 124 -0.64 22.12 -9.08
CA ARG A 124 -1.53 23.26 -8.83
C ARG A 124 -1.19 24.00 -7.54
N ASN A 125 0.02 23.80 -7.00
CA ASN A 125 0.49 24.38 -5.74
C ASN A 125 -0.45 24.04 -4.56
N GLN A 126 -1.11 22.89 -4.61
CA GLN A 126 -1.93 22.37 -3.52
C GLN A 126 -1.15 21.28 -2.79
N GLY A 127 -1.32 21.22 -1.47
CA GLY A 127 -0.62 20.26 -0.65
C GLY A 127 -0.49 20.71 0.79
N PHE A 128 0.35 19.98 1.54
CA PHE A 128 0.56 20.23 2.95
C PHE A 128 1.96 19.80 3.38
N GLU A 129 2.33 20.23 4.58
CA GLU A 129 3.47 19.69 5.29
C GLU A 129 3.03 19.17 6.65
N LEU A 130 3.56 18.01 7.02
CA LEU A 130 3.39 17.40 8.33
C LEU A 130 4.76 17.19 8.97
N ILE A 131 4.88 17.54 10.24
CA ILE A 131 6.05 17.27 11.07
C ILE A 131 5.58 16.44 12.26
N ARG A 132 6.18 15.27 12.46
CA ARG A 132 6.14 14.54 13.73
C ARG A 132 7.50 14.75 14.40
N ALA A 133 7.50 15.37 15.57
CA ALA A 133 8.71 15.64 16.33
C ALA A 133 8.45 15.42 17.83
N LYS A 134 9.22 14.55 18.47
CA LYS A 134 9.12 14.23 19.90
C LYS A 134 7.69 13.82 20.30
N GLY A 135 7.03 13.04 19.45
CA GLY A 135 5.64 12.58 19.66
C GLY A 135 4.56 13.61 19.37
N GLU A 136 4.92 14.85 19.01
CA GLU A 136 3.98 15.91 18.68
C GLU A 136 3.83 16.07 17.17
N VAL A 137 2.61 16.34 16.70
CA VAL A 137 2.31 16.50 15.27
C VAL A 137 1.92 17.92 14.94
N TYR A 138 2.54 18.48 13.90
CA TYR A 138 2.26 19.81 13.37
C TYR A 138 1.93 19.70 11.90
N VAL A 139 0.87 20.39 11.45
CA VAL A 139 0.45 20.39 10.06
C VAL A 139 0.22 21.82 9.57
N ARG A 140 0.60 22.10 8.33
CA ARG A 140 0.23 23.32 7.60
C ARG A 140 -0.17 22.98 6.17
N GLY A 141 -0.99 23.82 5.54
CA GLY A 141 -0.98 23.91 4.07
C GLY A 141 0.35 24.51 3.61
N LEU A 142 0.73 24.31 2.35
CA LEU A 142 2.06 24.71 1.81
C LEU A 142 2.49 26.14 2.18
N PHE A 143 1.55 27.09 2.17
CA PHE A 143 1.81 28.52 2.42
C PHE A 143 1.21 29.03 3.74
N GLY A 144 0.76 28.12 4.62
CA GLY A 144 0.14 28.46 5.90
C GLY A 144 1.10 28.32 7.10
N PRO A 145 0.71 28.80 8.29
CA PRO A 145 1.44 28.53 9.52
C PRO A 145 1.21 27.09 10.01
N PHE A 146 2.22 26.52 10.67
CA PHE A 146 2.07 25.24 11.36
C PHE A 146 1.08 25.33 12.51
N ARG A 147 0.19 24.35 12.59
CA ARG A 147 -0.74 24.18 13.69
C ARG A 147 -0.53 22.81 14.30
N LYS A 148 -0.43 22.78 15.63
CA LYS A 148 -0.43 21.53 16.38
C LYS A 148 -1.72 20.76 16.09
N ARG A 149 -1.60 19.48 15.75
CA ARG A 149 -2.70 18.55 15.58
C ARG A 149 -2.64 17.51 16.69
N ARG A 150 -3.81 17.04 17.10
CA ARG A 150 -3.89 15.90 17.99
C ARG A 150 -3.70 14.62 17.16
N THR A 151 -2.90 13.71 17.68
CA THR A 151 -2.56 12.42 17.05
C THR A 151 -3.74 11.45 16.97
N ASP A 152 -4.80 11.67 17.75
CA ASP A 152 -6.05 10.88 17.70
C ASP A 152 -6.87 11.08 16.42
N ARG A 153 -6.64 12.18 15.69
CA ARG A 153 -7.39 12.58 14.48
C ARG A 153 -6.54 12.60 13.21
N THR A 154 -5.25 12.40 13.34
CA THR A 154 -4.29 12.40 12.23
C THR A 154 -3.33 11.28 12.56
N GLU A 155 -3.32 10.23 11.74
CA GLU A 155 -2.36 9.13 11.84
C GLU A 155 -1.09 9.56 11.08
N PRO A 156 -0.08 10.15 11.74
CA PRO A 156 1.10 10.65 11.04
C PRO A 156 1.85 9.49 10.34
N GLU A 157 1.83 8.28 10.91
CA GLU A 157 2.41 7.08 10.31
C GLU A 157 1.78 6.80 8.96
N ARG A 158 0.44 6.86 8.87
CA ARG A 158 -0.28 6.67 7.62
C ARG A 158 0.10 7.72 6.57
N VAL A 159 0.28 8.98 6.98
CA VAL A 159 0.76 10.04 6.08
C VAL A 159 2.16 9.72 5.55
N ARG A 160 3.07 9.26 6.42
CA ARG A 160 4.41 8.82 6.00
C ARG A 160 4.35 7.65 5.02
N GLU A 161 3.51 6.64 5.28
CA GLU A 161 3.34 5.50 4.37
C GLU A 161 2.79 5.92 3.00
N LEU A 162 1.83 6.84 2.98
CA LEU A 162 1.23 7.33 1.73
C LEU A 162 2.23 8.14 0.90
N ALA A 163 2.99 9.04 1.53
CA ALA A 163 3.97 9.88 0.85
C ALA A 163 5.01 9.06 0.06
N MET A 164 5.43 7.92 0.60
CA MET A 164 6.40 7.01 -0.03
C MET A 164 5.73 5.80 -0.71
N GLY A 165 4.41 5.84 -0.87
CA GLY A 165 3.59 4.72 -1.33
C GLY A 165 3.66 4.43 -2.84
N SER A 166 4.46 5.15 -3.61
CA SER A 166 4.49 5.05 -5.08
C SER A 166 4.92 3.67 -5.56
N VAL A 167 6.08 3.16 -5.12
CA VAL A 167 6.56 1.82 -5.53
C VAL A 167 5.58 0.71 -5.12
N PRO A 168 5.09 0.64 -3.86
CA PRO A 168 4.05 -0.32 -3.46
C PRO A 168 2.76 -0.21 -4.30
N THR A 169 2.41 1.00 -4.73
CA THR A 169 1.21 1.23 -5.56
C THR A 169 1.42 0.72 -6.98
N PHE A 170 2.56 1.03 -7.61
CA PHE A 170 2.90 0.47 -8.92
C PHE A 170 2.98 -1.06 -8.88
N ASP A 171 3.60 -1.63 -7.86
CA ASP A 171 3.67 -3.08 -7.69
C ASP A 171 2.26 -3.71 -7.54
N ARG A 172 1.35 -3.08 -6.79
CA ARG A 172 -0.06 -3.54 -6.69
C ARG A 172 -0.81 -3.40 -8.01
N LEU A 173 -0.69 -2.27 -8.70
CA LEU A 173 -1.32 -2.03 -9.99
C LEU A 173 -0.85 -3.04 -11.04
N ALA A 174 0.44 -3.39 -10.99
CA ALA A 174 1.07 -4.40 -11.82
C ALA A 174 0.78 -5.84 -11.39
N ARG A 175 0.07 -6.05 -10.27
CA ARG A 175 -0.17 -7.36 -9.64
C ARG A 175 1.14 -8.11 -9.31
N GLY A 176 2.16 -7.35 -8.92
CA GLY A 176 3.53 -7.80 -8.68
C GLY A 176 4.44 -7.42 -9.84
N LEU A 177 5.52 -6.70 -9.59
CA LEU A 177 6.53 -6.39 -10.61
C LEU A 177 7.30 -7.67 -11.01
N LYS A 178 7.42 -7.91 -12.32
CA LYS A 178 8.36 -8.90 -12.85
C LYS A 178 9.74 -8.24 -13.00
N LEU A 179 10.72 -8.80 -12.29
CA LEU A 179 12.06 -8.25 -12.20
C LEU A 179 13.05 -9.15 -12.94
N LYS A 180 14.01 -8.53 -13.61
CA LYS A 180 15.20 -9.18 -14.16
C LYS A 180 16.44 -8.58 -13.52
N LEU A 181 17.32 -9.42 -12.98
CA LEU A 181 18.57 -8.96 -12.40
C LEU A 181 19.43 -8.25 -13.47
N ALA A 182 19.83 -7.01 -13.18
CA ALA A 182 20.61 -6.15 -14.06
C ALA A 182 22.03 -5.87 -13.51
N GLY A 183 22.45 -6.60 -12.47
CA GLY A 183 23.79 -6.56 -11.89
C GLY A 183 23.89 -5.71 -10.61
N GLU A 184 25.11 -5.61 -10.09
CA GLU A 184 25.42 -4.82 -8.90
C GLU A 184 26.06 -3.48 -9.28
N ALA A 185 25.85 -2.46 -8.45
CA ALA A 185 26.47 -1.15 -8.61
C ALA A 185 26.73 -0.50 -7.24
N THR A 186 27.27 0.72 -7.27
CA THR A 186 27.35 1.59 -6.10
C THR A 186 26.58 2.87 -6.39
N VAL A 187 25.69 3.26 -5.49
CA VAL A 187 24.90 4.51 -5.57
C VAL A 187 25.06 5.23 -4.25
N GLU A 188 25.52 6.49 -4.29
CA GLU A 188 25.72 7.32 -3.09
C GLU A 188 26.55 6.63 -1.99
N GLY A 189 27.58 5.87 -2.39
CA GLY A 189 28.44 5.12 -1.46
C GLY A 189 27.85 3.80 -0.95
N ARG A 190 26.62 3.45 -1.34
CA ARG A 190 25.95 2.20 -0.96
C ARG A 190 26.08 1.15 -2.05
N ARG A 191 26.34 -0.11 -1.67
CA ARG A 191 26.32 -1.23 -2.60
C ARG A 191 24.87 -1.59 -2.90
N VAL A 192 24.53 -1.70 -4.18
CA VAL A 192 23.16 -1.94 -4.63
C VAL A 192 23.07 -3.07 -5.63
N VAL A 193 21.89 -3.68 -5.69
CA VAL A 193 21.48 -4.60 -6.75
C VAL A 193 20.47 -3.87 -7.63
N ARG A 194 20.73 -3.86 -8.94
CA ARG A 194 19.83 -3.24 -9.93
C ARG A 194 18.94 -4.31 -10.55
N TYR A 195 17.67 -3.98 -10.69
CA TYR A 195 16.68 -4.79 -11.38
C TYR A 195 16.04 -3.99 -12.51
N GLN A 196 15.87 -4.64 -13.65
CA GLN A 196 15.01 -4.14 -14.71
C GLN A 196 13.58 -4.63 -14.47
N VAL A 197 12.60 -3.73 -14.56
CA VAL A 197 11.19 -4.10 -14.58
C VAL A 197 10.82 -4.48 -16.01
N VAL A 198 10.37 -5.71 -16.21
CA VAL A 198 10.07 -6.28 -17.53
C VAL A 198 8.58 -6.58 -17.74
N GLY A 199 7.75 -6.33 -16.73
CA GLY A 199 6.30 -6.48 -16.81
C GLY A 199 5.64 -6.56 -15.44
N GLY A 200 4.36 -6.93 -15.45
CA GLY A 200 3.57 -7.22 -14.25
C GLY A 200 3.24 -8.70 -14.09
N GLY A 201 2.72 -9.05 -12.92
CA GLY A 201 2.13 -10.35 -12.61
C GLY A 201 0.88 -10.58 -13.44
N THR A 202 0.53 -11.84 -13.64
CA THR A 202 -0.71 -12.22 -14.30
C THR A 202 -1.85 -12.17 -13.30
N ARG A 203 -3.08 -11.99 -13.79
CA ARG A 203 -4.26 -12.28 -12.98
C ARG A 203 -4.15 -13.74 -12.51
N THR A 204 -4.37 -13.98 -11.22
CA THR A 204 -4.58 -15.34 -10.73
C THR A 204 -5.77 -15.89 -11.49
N GLU A 205 -5.57 -16.96 -12.26
CA GLU A 205 -6.71 -17.62 -12.89
C GLU A 205 -7.74 -18.00 -11.81
N GLU A 206 -9.00 -18.01 -12.20
CA GLU A 206 -10.23 -18.31 -11.44
C GLU A 206 -10.26 -19.71 -10.79
N THR A 207 -9.12 -20.22 -10.36
CA THR A 207 -8.96 -21.51 -9.67
C THR A 207 -9.67 -21.58 -8.32
N ASP A 208 -10.21 -20.45 -7.81
CA ASP A 208 -11.02 -20.37 -6.59
C ASP A 208 -12.54 -20.21 -6.85
N LEU A 209 -13.00 -20.27 -8.10
CA LEU A 209 -14.44 -20.28 -8.41
C LEU A 209 -15.14 -21.58 -8.01
N ARG A 210 -14.39 -22.61 -7.59
CA ARG A 210 -14.95 -23.94 -7.31
C ARG A 210 -15.90 -23.97 -6.11
N GLU A 211 -15.93 -22.91 -5.28
CA GLU A 211 -16.77 -22.83 -4.08
C GLU A 211 -17.67 -21.59 -4.00
N LEU A 212 -17.73 -20.76 -5.04
CA LEU A 212 -18.62 -19.59 -5.03
C LEU A 212 -19.97 -19.92 -5.66
N PRO A 213 -21.10 -19.55 -5.03
CA PRO A 213 -22.40 -19.69 -5.66
C PRO A 213 -22.44 -18.92 -6.98
N PRO A 214 -23.17 -19.42 -7.99
CA PRO A 214 -23.23 -18.78 -9.30
C PRO A 214 -23.75 -17.35 -9.15
N ILE A 215 -23.08 -16.41 -9.83
CA ILE A 215 -23.47 -14.99 -9.85
C ILE A 215 -24.88 -14.89 -10.43
N GLN A 216 -25.82 -14.35 -9.65
CA GLN A 216 -27.19 -14.12 -10.09
C GLN A 216 -27.33 -12.66 -10.52
N TYR A 217 -27.60 -12.44 -11.80
CA TYR A 217 -27.93 -11.12 -12.32
C TYR A 217 -29.44 -10.84 -12.23
N PRO A 218 -29.84 -9.58 -11.96
CA PRO A 218 -31.24 -9.17 -12.01
C PRO A 218 -31.81 -9.37 -13.42
N GLN A 219 -33.13 -9.56 -13.50
CA GLN A 219 -33.82 -9.65 -14.78
C GLN A 219 -34.05 -8.25 -15.33
N GLY A 220 -33.53 -7.97 -16.52
CA GLY A 220 -33.71 -6.70 -17.22
C GLY A 220 -35.14 -6.52 -17.73
N ALA A 221 -35.48 -5.28 -18.11
CA ALA A 221 -36.78 -4.93 -18.71
C ALA A 221 -37.04 -5.65 -20.05
N ASP A 222 -36.00 -6.17 -20.69
CA ASP A 222 -36.02 -7.00 -21.90
C ASP A 222 -36.21 -8.50 -21.61
N GLY A 223 -36.43 -8.87 -20.34
CA GLY A 223 -36.63 -10.25 -19.89
C GLY A 223 -35.36 -11.09 -19.84
N LYS A 224 -34.20 -10.54 -20.24
CA LYS A 224 -32.91 -11.24 -20.20
C LYS A 224 -32.27 -11.10 -18.83
N LYS A 225 -31.62 -12.18 -18.36
CA LYS A 225 -30.74 -12.12 -17.19
C LYS A 225 -29.36 -11.66 -17.66
N GLY A 226 -28.87 -10.55 -17.12
CA GLY A 226 -27.57 -10.00 -17.47
C GLY A 226 -27.19 -8.83 -16.58
N PRO A 227 -25.91 -8.43 -16.56
CA PRO A 227 -25.47 -7.28 -15.78
C PRO A 227 -26.23 -6.02 -16.25
N ASP A 228 -26.63 -5.17 -15.31
CA ASP A 228 -27.10 -3.83 -15.64
C ASP A 228 -25.99 -3.04 -16.39
N PRO A 229 -26.32 -1.96 -17.13
CA PRO A 229 -25.35 -1.27 -17.97
C PRO A 229 -24.09 -0.76 -17.24
N ASP A 230 -24.19 -0.39 -15.96
CA ASP A 230 -23.04 0.04 -15.18
C ASP A 230 -22.18 -1.15 -14.77
N THR A 231 -22.80 -2.25 -14.34
CA THR A 231 -22.09 -3.51 -14.07
C THR A 231 -21.43 -4.07 -15.33
N ALA A 232 -22.08 -3.98 -16.49
CA ALA A 232 -21.51 -4.39 -17.77
C ALA A 232 -20.25 -3.58 -18.12
N ARG A 233 -20.28 -2.25 -17.94
CA ARG A 233 -19.11 -1.39 -18.12
C ARG A 233 -17.97 -1.74 -17.15
N ARG A 234 -18.28 -2.03 -15.88
CA ARG A 234 -17.28 -2.45 -14.89
C ARG A 234 -16.67 -3.81 -15.22
N LEU A 235 -17.48 -4.77 -15.68
CA LEU A 235 -17.01 -6.09 -16.11
C LEU A 235 -16.15 -5.99 -17.38
N GLU A 236 -16.55 -5.13 -18.31
CA GLU A 236 -15.76 -4.85 -19.51
C GLU A 236 -14.39 -4.26 -19.15
N LEU A 237 -14.37 -3.23 -18.29
CA LEU A 237 -13.13 -2.65 -17.75
C LEU A 237 -12.26 -3.72 -17.08
N TRP A 238 -12.88 -4.50 -16.19
CA TRP A 238 -12.24 -5.58 -15.44
C TRP A 238 -11.66 -6.70 -16.32
N THR A 239 -12.27 -6.93 -17.49
CA THR A 239 -11.84 -7.97 -18.44
C THR A 239 -10.78 -7.45 -19.41
N LYS A 240 -10.85 -6.18 -19.82
CA LYS A 240 -9.99 -5.60 -20.86
C LYS A 240 -8.74 -4.91 -20.33
N GLU A 241 -8.73 -4.43 -19.09
CA GLU A 241 -7.63 -3.64 -18.54
C GLU A 241 -6.61 -4.49 -17.78
N GLU A 242 -5.91 -5.37 -18.50
CA GLU A 242 -4.62 -5.85 -18.01
C GLU A 242 -3.52 -4.84 -18.39
N PRO A 243 -2.63 -4.45 -17.46
CA PRO A 243 -1.48 -3.62 -17.80
C PRO A 243 -0.65 -4.31 -18.89
N THR A 244 -0.72 -3.80 -20.12
CA THR A 244 -0.12 -4.46 -21.29
C THR A 244 1.41 -4.35 -21.30
N GLN A 245 1.96 -3.28 -20.72
CA GLN A 245 3.40 -3.04 -20.66
C GLN A 245 3.76 -2.28 -19.39
N LEU A 246 4.76 -2.76 -18.66
CA LEU A 246 5.34 -2.04 -17.52
C LEU A 246 6.86 -2.17 -17.63
N SER A 247 7.56 -1.05 -17.54
CA SER A 247 9.00 -1.02 -17.71
C SER A 247 9.65 -0.05 -16.76
N GLY A 248 10.95 -0.20 -16.53
CA GLY A 248 11.67 0.68 -15.63
C GLY A 248 12.83 0.00 -14.93
N THR A 249 13.27 0.61 -13.84
CA THR A 249 14.34 0.09 -12.99
C THR A 249 13.97 0.21 -11.52
N VAL A 250 14.44 -0.75 -10.73
CA VAL A 250 14.42 -0.71 -9.27
C VAL A 250 15.84 -0.94 -8.77
N ILE A 251 16.25 -0.17 -7.77
CA ILE A 251 17.56 -0.22 -7.12
C ILE A 251 17.34 -0.60 -5.66
N VAL A 252 17.94 -1.71 -5.25
CA VAL A 252 17.79 -2.25 -3.90
C VAL A 252 19.15 -2.22 -3.22
N ASP A 253 19.20 -1.67 -2.01
CA ASP A 253 20.41 -1.69 -1.20
C ASP A 253 20.79 -3.13 -0.82
N LYS A 254 22.04 -3.50 -1.04
CA LYS A 254 22.49 -4.88 -0.87
C LYS A 254 22.55 -5.32 0.61
N GLN A 255 22.72 -4.37 1.53
CA GLN A 255 22.88 -4.67 2.96
C GLN A 255 21.54 -4.64 3.69
N SER A 256 20.73 -3.61 3.44
CA SER A 256 19.44 -3.41 4.09
C SER A 256 18.29 -4.10 3.37
N ALA A 257 18.47 -4.44 2.09
CA ALA A 257 17.42 -4.91 1.18
C ALA A 257 16.25 -3.93 1.00
N VAL A 258 16.46 -2.65 1.26
CA VAL A 258 15.46 -1.61 1.01
C VAL A 258 15.56 -1.16 -0.45
N ALA A 259 14.40 -0.97 -1.10
CA ALA A 259 14.34 -0.28 -2.39
C ALA A 259 14.67 1.21 -2.18
N ILE A 260 15.86 1.64 -2.60
CA ILE A 260 16.36 3.01 -2.40
C ILE A 260 16.19 3.89 -3.65
N GLY A 261 15.75 3.31 -4.76
CA GLY A 261 15.45 4.05 -5.98
C GLY A 261 14.58 3.25 -6.92
N ALA A 262 13.68 3.91 -7.63
CA ALA A 262 12.88 3.31 -8.67
C ALA A 262 12.54 4.36 -9.73
N ASP A 263 12.52 3.93 -10.98
CA ASP A 263 12.05 4.69 -12.12
C ASP A 263 11.10 3.80 -12.92
N LEU A 264 9.80 4.06 -12.82
CA LEU A 264 8.75 3.16 -13.29
C LEU A 264 7.88 3.88 -14.31
N HIS A 265 7.72 3.24 -15.46
CA HIS A 265 6.93 3.75 -16.58
C HIS A 265 5.70 2.86 -16.76
N PRO A 266 4.48 3.35 -16.45
CA PRO A 266 3.24 2.61 -16.67
C PRO A 266 2.98 2.40 -18.18
N PRO A 267 2.07 1.49 -18.54
CA PRO A 267 1.73 1.25 -19.94
C PRO A 267 1.26 2.54 -20.61
N ARG A 268 1.82 2.85 -21.77
CA ARG A 268 1.09 3.70 -22.72
C ARG A 268 -0.09 2.87 -23.22
N ALA A 269 -1.31 3.34 -22.98
CA ALA A 269 -2.46 2.83 -23.71
C ALA A 269 -2.16 3.02 -25.20
N SER A 270 -1.99 1.92 -25.94
CA SER A 270 -1.87 1.98 -27.39
C SER A 270 -3.17 2.54 -27.93
N HIS A 271 -3.16 3.80 -28.38
CA HIS A 271 -4.20 4.33 -29.25
C HIS A 271 -4.08 3.65 -30.61
N THR A 272 -4.53 2.40 -30.72
CA THR A 272 -5.06 1.92 -32.00
C THR A 272 -6.34 2.70 -32.24
N ARG A 273 -6.22 3.72 -33.10
CA ARG A 273 -7.34 4.42 -33.74
C ARG A 273 -8.18 3.45 -34.56
#